data_AF-U2Z7P1-F1
#
_entry.id   AF-U2Z7P1-F1
#
_cell.length_a   1.000
_cell.length_b   1.000
_cell.length_c   1.000
_cell.angle_alpha   90.00
_cell.angle_beta   90.00
_cell.angle_gamma   90.00
#
_symmetry.space_group_name_H-M   'P 1'
#
loop_
_entity.id
_entity.type
_entity.pdbx_description
1 polymer ?
#
loop_
_entity_poly.entity_id
_entity_poly.type
_entity_poly.pdbx_seq_one_letter_code
_entity_poly.pdbx_strand_id
1 'polypeptide(L)' 'MIDVGINRIPAPERGEGRTRLVGDVDFDAVREVAGAITPVPGGVGPMTIACLLANTLSAYCHQHGLDCAPLDLDEQDPA' A
#
# COMPACT_ATOMS: atom_id res chain seq x y z
N MET A 1 -8.48 -7.28 6.88
CA MET A 1 -8.47 -7.65 5.45
C MET A 1 -7.51 -6.73 4.73
N ILE A 2 -6.62 -7.29 3.93
CA ILE A 2 -5.66 -6.54 3.11
C ILE A 2 -6.09 -6.70 1.66
N ASP A 3 -6.46 -5.59 1.03
CA ASP A 3 -6.82 -5.49 -0.39
C ASP A 3 -5.57 -5.10 -1.19
N VAL A 4 -5.01 -6.09 -1.88
CA VAL A 4 -3.83 -5.93 -2.74
C VAL A 4 -4.20 -5.59 -4.19
N GLY A 5 -5.48 -5.62 -4.53
CA GLY A 5 -5.99 -5.42 -5.87
C GLY A 5 -5.77 -4.00 -6.36
N ILE A 6 -5.33 -3.86 -7.61
CA ILE A 6 -5.21 -2.58 -8.29
C ILE A 6 -5.79 -2.71 -9.69
N ASN A 7 -7.07 -2.35 -9.81
CA ASN A 7 -7.81 -2.43 -11.06
C ASN A 7 -8.17 -1.02 -11.55
N ARG A 8 -7.92 -0.72 -12.82
CA ARG A 8 -8.38 0.53 -13.46
C ARG A 8 -9.70 0.27 -14.16
N ILE A 9 -10.69 1.10 -13.82
CA ILE A 9 -11.98 1.09 -14.50
C ILE A 9 -12.31 2.49 -15.03
N PRO A 10 -13.08 2.58 -16.13
CA PRO A 10 -13.57 3.86 -16.63
C PRO A 10 -14.29 4.65 -15.54
N ALA A 11 -14.03 5.95 -15.50
CA ALA A 11 -14.63 6.91 -14.57
C ALA A 11 -15.17 8.11 -15.36
N PRO A 12 -16.21 7.92 -16.20
CA PRO A 12 -16.78 8.99 -17.01
C PRO A 12 -17.28 10.17 -16.17
N GLU A 13 -17.66 9.92 -14.91
CA GLU A 13 -18.02 10.95 -13.93
C GLU A 13 -16.87 11.92 -13.59
N ARG A 14 -15.62 11.54 -13.88
CA ARG A 14 -14.41 12.37 -13.70
C ARG A 14 -13.97 13.07 -15.00
N GLY A 15 -14.67 12.84 -16.10
CA GLY A 15 -14.37 13.36 -17.44
C GLY A 15 -14.04 12.27 -18.47
N GLU A 16 -14.13 12.62 -19.75
CA GLU A 16 -13.90 11.68 -20.86
C GLU A 16 -12.48 11.10 -20.83
N GLY A 17 -12.37 9.78 -21.03
CA GLY A 17 -11.11 9.04 -20.97
C GLY A 17 -10.48 8.90 -19.57
N ARG A 18 -11.14 9.38 -18.51
CA ARG A 18 -10.63 9.24 -17.14
C ARG A 18 -10.93 7.85 -16.56
N THR A 19 -10.08 7.44 -15.64
CA THR A 19 -10.20 6.17 -14.92
C THR A 19 -10.13 6.38 -13.41
N ARG A 20 -10.66 5.43 -12.65
CA ARG A 20 -10.47 5.33 -11.21
C ARG A 20 -9.85 3.99 -10.84
N LEU A 21 -9.17 3.98 -9.71
CA LEU A 21 -8.62 2.77 -9.11
C LEU A 21 -9.66 2.14 -8.18
N VAL A 22 -9.77 0.82 -8.26
CA VAL A 22 -10.56 -0.01 -7.35
C VAL A 22 -9.76 -1.24 -6.94
N GLY A 23 -10.02 -1.74 -5.74
CA GLY A 23 -9.41 -2.97 -5.23
C GLY A 23 -10.18 -4.21 -5.63
N ASP A 24 -9.78 -5.36 -5.07
CA ASP A 24 -10.43 -6.65 -5.33
C ASP A 24 -11.70 -6.84 -4.47
N VAL A 25 -11.96 -5.91 -3.55
CA VAL A 25 -12.90 -6.07 -2.46
C VAL A 25 -14.01 -5.03 -2.51
N ASP A 26 -15.24 -5.45 -2.19
CA ASP A 26 -16.31 -4.53 -1.84
C ASP A 26 -16.06 -3.94 -0.44
N PHE A 27 -15.52 -2.72 -0.42
CA PHE A 27 -15.10 -2.05 0.81
C PHE A 27 -16.24 -1.88 1.81
N ASP A 28 -17.44 -1.51 1.34
CA ASP A 28 -18.57 -1.18 2.22
C ASP A 28 -19.13 -2.45 2.88
N ALA A 29 -19.26 -3.54 2.13
CA ALA A 29 -19.73 -4.81 2.67
C ALA A 29 -18.73 -5.41 3.67
N VAL A 30 -17.43 -5.32 3.39
CA VAL A 30 -16.38 -5.90 4.24
C VAL A 30 -16.11 -5.07 5.49
N ARG A 31 -16.26 -3.74 5.41
CA ARG A 31 -16.05 -2.83 6.55
C ARG A 31 -16.85 -3.21 7.80
N GLU A 32 -18.04 -3.76 7.63
CA GLU A 32 -18.93 -4.15 8.74
C GLU A 32 -18.46 -5.43 9.46
N VAL A 33 -17.59 -6.23 8.84
CA VAL A 33 -17.15 -7.53 9.35
C VAL A 33 -15.67 -7.53 9.74
N ALA A 34 -14.83 -6.79 9.01
CA ALA A 34 -13.39 -6.81 9.21
C ALA A 34 -12.96 -5.88 10.36
N GLY A 35 -12.11 -6.36 11.26
CA GLY A 35 -11.53 -5.53 12.33
C GLY A 35 -10.57 -4.43 11.83
N ALA A 36 -10.04 -4.56 10.61
CA ALA A 36 -9.29 -3.54 9.89
C ALA A 36 -9.37 -3.83 8.38
N ILE A 37 -9.36 -2.79 7.55
CA ILE A 37 -9.44 -2.91 6.08
C ILE A 37 -8.54 -1.87 5.41
N THR A 38 -7.80 -2.27 4.37
CA THR A 38 -6.97 -1.34 3.58
C THR A 38 -7.80 -0.77 2.42
N PRO A 39 -7.93 0.56 2.28
CA PRO A 39 -8.67 1.15 1.18
C PRO A 39 -7.90 1.08 -0.14
N VAL A 40 -8.62 1.03 -1.26
CA VAL A 40 -8.05 1.26 -2.58
C VAL A 40 -8.81 2.41 -3.24
N PRO A 41 -8.15 3.53 -3.60
CA PRO A 41 -6.72 3.80 -3.51
C PRO A 41 -6.23 4.13 -2.08
N GLY A 42 -4.92 4.08 -1.86
CA GLY A 42 -4.27 4.57 -0.63
C GLY A 42 -3.83 3.50 0.38
N GLY A 43 -4.13 2.22 0.14
CA GLY A 43 -3.75 1.10 1.01
C GLY A 43 -2.34 0.57 0.72
N VAL A 44 -2.25 -0.54 -0.02
CA VAL A 44 -0.99 -1.29 -0.16
C VAL A 44 0.07 -0.63 -1.06
N GLY A 45 -0.33 0.30 -1.93
CA GLY A 45 0.57 0.94 -2.90
C GLY A 45 1.77 1.65 -2.26
N PRO A 46 1.56 2.57 -1.31
CA PRO A 46 2.65 3.21 -0.56
C PRO A 46 3.56 2.21 0.19
N MET A 47 2.99 1.16 0.78
CA MET A 47 3.75 0.12 1.47
C MET A 47 4.67 -0.66 0.52
N THR A 48 4.23 -0.95 -0.71
CA THR A 48 5.08 -1.59 -1.71
C THR A 48 6.34 -0.78 -2.00
N ILE A 49 6.23 0.55 -2.07
CA ILE A 49 7.38 1.44 -2.28
C ILE A 49 8.29 1.42 -1.05
N ALA A 50 7.73 1.57 0.16
CA ALA A 50 8.49 1.54 1.40
C ALA A 50 9.26 0.22 1.57
N CYS A 51 8.61 -0.92 1.34
CA CYS A 51 9.23 -2.23 1.41
C CYS A 51 10.34 -2.42 0.37
N LEU A 52 10.17 -1.90 -0.85
CA LEU A 52 11.23 -1.94 -1.87
C LEU A 52 12.47 -1.17 -1.39
N LEU A 53 12.29 0.02 -0.82
CA LEU A 53 13.39 0.83 -0.30
C LEU A 53 14.04 0.18 0.92
N ALA A 54 13.24 -0.39 1.82
CA ALA A 54 13.71 -1.14 2.98
C ALA A 54 14.57 -2.34 2.58
N ASN A 55 14.11 -3.11 1.60
CA ASN A 55 14.85 -4.25 1.05
C ASN A 55 16.14 -3.80 0.36
N THR A 56 16.08 -2.69 -0.39
CA THR A 56 17.24 -2.12 -1.06
C THR A 56 18.32 -1.69 -0.06
N LEU A 57 17.92 -0.99 1.00
CA LEU A 57 18.82 -0.56 2.07
C LEU A 57 19.42 -1.77 2.80
N SER A 58 18.59 -2.74 3.17
CA SER A 58 19.05 -3.97 3.84
C SER A 58 20.06 -4.74 3.00
N ALA A 59 19.83 -4.86 1.69
CA ALA A 59 20.76 -5.51 0.76
C ALA A 59 22.10 -4.75 0.67
N TYR A 60 22.06 -3.42 0.58
CA TYR A 60 23.27 -2.59 0.58
C TYR A 60 24.08 -2.77 1.87
N CYS A 61 23.43 -2.73 3.03
CA CYS A 61 24.08 -2.94 4.32
C CYS A 61 24.76 -4.30 4.40
N HIS A 62 24.04 -5.36 3.99
CA HIS A 62 24.57 -6.72 3.97
C HIS A 62 25.81 -6.85 3.07
N GLN A 63 25.80 -6.24 1.88
CA GLN A 63 26.92 -6.29 0.93
C GLN A 63 28.18 -5.58 1.46
N HIS A 64 28.01 -4.59 2.31
CA HIS A 64 29.10 -3.78 2.84
C HIS A 64 29.44 -4.07 4.31
N GLY A 65 28.81 -5.09 4.92
CA GLY A 65 29.03 -5.45 6.33
C GLY A 65 28.64 -4.34 7.30
N LEU A 66 27.65 -3.51 6.93
CA LEU A 66 27.12 -2.45 7.77
C LEU A 66 25.99 -3.01 8.64
N ASP A 67 25.97 -2.63 9.91
CA ASP A 67 24.88 -2.99 10.81
C ASP A 67 23.74 -2.00 10.63
N CYS A 68 22.61 -2.49 10.11
CA CYS A 68 21.43 -1.68 9.84
C CYS A 68 20.28 -2.22 10.67
N ALA A 69 19.78 -1.39 11.59
CA ALA A 69 18.59 -1.72 12.34
C ALA A 69 17.42 -1.99 11.36
N PRO A 70 16.51 -2.93 11.68
CA PRO A 70 15.27 -3.07 10.94
C PRO A 70 14.57 -1.71 10.88
N LEU A 71 14.12 -1.31 9.68
CA LEU A 71 13.24 -0.15 9.58
C LEU A 71 11.95 -0.50 10.32
N ASP A 72 11.72 0.15 11.45
CA ASP A 72 10.46 0.04 12.18
C ASP A 72 9.40 0.82 11.41
N LEU A 73 8.59 0.09 10.64
CA LEU A 73 7.51 0.67 9.84
C LEU A 73 6.23 0.86 10.68
N ASP A 74 6.23 0.44 11.95
CA ASP A 74 5.10 0.59 12.87
C ASP A 74 5.14 1.94 13.62
N GLU A 75 6.25 2.67 13.56
CA GLU A 75 6.37 4.05 14.05
C GLU A 75 5.66 5.01 13.09
N GLN A 76 4.33 5.10 13.20
CA GLN A 76 3.57 6.20 12.60
C GLN A 76 3.95 7.48 13.34
N ASP A 77 4.78 8.32 12.74
CA ASP A 77 5.02 9.70 13.20
C ASP A 77 3.64 10.37 13.38
N PRO A 78 3.26 10.77 14.61
CA PRO A 78 2.01 11.45 14.86
C PRO A 78 2.10 12.88 14.31
N ALA A 79 1.95 13.01 12.99
CA ALA A 79 1.69 14.27 12.32
C ALA A 79 0.18 14.60 12.32
#